data_AF-A0A9J2PJS9-F1
#
_entry.id   AF-A0A9J2PJS9-F1
#
_cell.length_a   1.000
_cell.length_b   1.000
_cell.length_c   1.000
_cell.angle_alpha   90.00
_cell.angle_beta   90.00
_cell.angle_gamma   90.00
#
_symmetry.space_group_name_H-M   'P 1'
#
loop_
_entity.id
_entity.type
_entity.pdbx_description
1 polymer ?
#
loop_
_entity_poly.entity_id
_entity_poly.type
_entity_poly.pdbx_seq_one_letter_code
_entity_poly.pdbx_strand_id
1 'polypeptide(L)'
;MLAWLSILAEKRMSVEEIVKEHWAKYGRNVFTRYDYENVDASGANLLMTFVESQMPAFIGQKFTANNVSFVVTKADNFEYTDPVDGSVSKKQNVDASGANLLMTFVESQMPAFIGQKFTANNVSFVVTKADNFEYTDPVDGSVSKKQGLRLLFEGGSRVVFRLSGTGSAGATIRLYVDSFIDASDKDRLNLPAQELLKPLVLVALNLCKMEQFTGRKEPTVIT
;
A
#
# COMPACT_ATOMS: atom_id res chain seq x y z
N MET A 1 11.84 16.94 -23.42
CA MET A 1 12.33 16.57 -24.78
C MET A 1 13.64 17.28 -25.11
N LEU A 2 13.70 18.62 -25.13
CA LEU A 2 14.94 19.36 -25.46
C LEU A 2 16.13 19.01 -24.55
N ALA A 3 15.91 18.83 -23.24
CA ALA A 3 16.97 18.39 -22.32
C ALA A 3 17.61 17.04 -22.73
N TRP A 4 16.82 16.07 -23.18
CA TRP A 4 17.33 14.80 -23.68
C TRP A 4 18.09 14.97 -25.00
N LEU A 5 17.61 15.84 -25.91
CA LEU A 5 18.32 16.14 -27.15
C LEU A 5 19.69 16.78 -26.88
N SER A 6 19.80 17.66 -25.88
CA SER A 6 21.09 18.22 -25.45
C SER A 6 22.04 17.14 -24.92
N ILE A 7 21.55 16.21 -24.10
CA ILE A 7 22.37 15.08 -23.59
C ILE A 7 22.84 14.18 -24.74
N LEU A 8 21.94 13.84 -25.67
CA LEU A 8 22.26 12.99 -26.82
C LEU A 8 23.29 13.65 -27.75
N ALA A 9 23.15 14.95 -28.00
CA ALA A 9 24.10 15.71 -28.82
C ALA A 9 25.52 15.72 -28.21
N GLU A 10 25.62 15.85 -26.88
CA GLU A 10 26.89 15.85 -26.15
C GLU A 10 27.49 14.45 -26.04
N LYS A 11 26.70 13.46 -25.61
CA LYS A 11 27.15 12.09 -25.34
C LYS A 11 27.42 11.28 -26.60
N ARG A 12 26.73 11.59 -27.71
CA ARG A 12 26.82 10.84 -28.98
C ARG A 12 26.58 9.33 -28.82
N MET A 13 25.68 8.97 -27.92
CA MET A 13 25.26 7.61 -27.60
C MET A 13 23.76 7.47 -27.84
N SER A 14 23.28 6.25 -28.02
CA SER A 14 21.85 5.97 -28.00
C SER A 14 21.26 6.21 -26.59
N VAL A 15 19.95 6.40 -26.52
CA VAL A 15 19.23 6.55 -25.24
C VAL A 15 19.46 5.32 -24.35
N GLU A 16 19.46 4.12 -24.94
CA GLU A 16 19.66 2.87 -24.20
C GLU A 16 21.04 2.80 -23.55
N GLU A 17 22.10 3.11 -24.30
CA GLU A 17 23.47 3.10 -23.78
C GLU A 17 23.65 4.10 -22.63
N ILE A 18 23.10 5.31 -22.76
CA ILE A 18 23.15 6.33 -21.71
C ILE A 18 22.45 5.83 -20.44
N VAL A 19 21.29 5.21 -20.58
CA VAL A 19 20.53 4.66 -19.45
C VAL A 19 21.28 3.50 -18.80
N LYS A 20 21.86 2.58 -19.58
CA LYS A 20 22.67 1.47 -19.07
C LYS A 20 23.95 1.95 -18.38
N GLU A 21 24.62 2.97 -18.91
CA GLU A 21 25.78 3.60 -18.27
C GLU A 21 25.37 4.24 -16.92
N HIS A 22 24.22 4.90 -16.87
CA HIS A 22 23.66 5.46 -15.64
C HIS A 22 23.40 4.38 -14.59
N TRP A 23 22.76 3.27 -14.99
CA TRP A 23 22.51 2.13 -14.10
C TRP A 23 23.80 1.47 -13.62
N ALA A 24 24.79 1.33 -14.49
CA ALA A 24 26.09 0.78 -14.11
C ALA A 24 26.84 1.64 -13.08
N LYS A 25 26.56 2.95 -13.05
CA LYS A 25 27.19 3.91 -12.14
C LYS A 25 26.44 4.09 -10.81
N TYR A 26 25.12 4.18 -10.85
CA TYR A 26 24.30 4.56 -9.68
C TYR A 26 23.37 3.46 -9.17
N GLY A 27 23.35 2.31 -9.85
CA GLY A 27 22.33 1.30 -9.65
C GLY A 27 21.05 1.62 -10.41
N ARG A 28 20.09 0.70 -10.34
CA ARG A 28 18.82 0.80 -11.08
C ARG A 28 17.65 0.80 -10.10
N ASN A 29 16.86 1.87 -10.12
CA ASN A 29 15.54 1.91 -9.50
C ASN A 29 14.54 1.37 -10.53
N VAL A 30 14.06 0.15 -10.31
CA VAL A 30 13.04 -0.46 -11.16
C VAL A 30 11.69 -0.07 -10.60
N PHE A 31 10.85 0.57 -11.41
CA PHE A 31 9.63 1.21 -10.95
C PHE A 31 8.41 0.74 -11.72
N THR A 32 7.27 0.59 -11.03
CA THR A 32 5.96 0.46 -11.65
C THR A 32 4.88 1.09 -10.78
N ARG A 33 3.78 1.51 -11.42
CA ARG A 33 2.57 1.97 -10.76
C ARG A 33 1.38 1.11 -11.16
N TYR A 34 0.67 0.61 -10.16
CA TYR A 34 -0.57 -0.17 -10.32
C TYR A 34 -1.73 0.70 -9.86
N ASP A 35 -2.66 1.00 -10.77
CA ASP A 35 -3.86 1.77 -10.47
C ASP A 35 -5.08 0.84 -10.40
N TYR A 36 -5.74 0.82 -9.24
CA TYR A 36 -7.01 0.15 -9.01
C TYR A 36 -8.09 1.22 -9.02
N GLU A 37 -8.71 1.42 -10.17
CA GLU A 37 -9.69 2.49 -10.39
C GLU A 37 -11.11 2.04 -10.04
N ASN A 38 -11.95 2.99 -9.62
CA ASN A 38 -13.37 2.78 -9.29
C ASN A 38 -13.56 1.62 -8.30
N VAL A 39 -12.74 1.59 -7.24
CA VAL A 39 -12.84 0.61 -6.17
C VAL A 39 -14.04 0.96 -5.30
N ASP A 40 -15.02 0.06 -5.28
CA ASP A 40 -16.21 0.16 -4.45
C ASP A 40 -16.00 -0.44 -3.04
N ALA A 41 -17.05 -0.42 -2.22
CA ALA A 41 -17.06 -0.99 -0.88
C ALA A 41 -17.36 -2.50 -0.85
N SER A 42 -17.46 -3.21 -1.98
CA SER A 42 -17.99 -4.58 -2.01
C SER A 42 -17.16 -5.57 -1.18
N GLY A 43 -15.82 -5.55 -1.29
CA GLY A 43 -14.93 -6.42 -0.51
C GLY A 43 -14.96 -6.13 0.99
N ALA A 44 -14.91 -4.84 1.35
CA ALA A 44 -15.12 -4.36 2.71
C ALA A 44 -16.46 -4.81 3.33
N ASN A 45 -17.54 -4.66 2.57
CA ASN A 45 -18.89 -5.07 2.99
C ASN A 45 -18.97 -6.59 3.19
N LEU A 46 -18.33 -7.37 2.32
CA LEU A 46 -18.23 -8.83 2.48
C LEU A 46 -17.43 -9.21 3.72
N LEU A 47 -16.30 -8.55 4.00
CA LEU A 47 -15.52 -8.79 5.22
C LEU A 47 -16.35 -8.46 6.47
N MET A 48 -17.03 -7.32 6.51
CA MET A 48 -17.88 -6.94 7.63
C MET A 48 -19.05 -7.90 7.81
N THR A 49 -19.70 -8.32 6.71
CA THR A 49 -20.76 -9.35 6.74
C THR A 49 -20.22 -10.67 7.28
N PHE A 50 -19.01 -11.07 6.87
CA PHE A 50 -18.37 -12.27 7.38
C PHE A 50 -18.05 -12.14 8.87
N VAL A 51 -17.44 -11.04 9.33
CA VAL A 51 -17.14 -10.81 10.75
C VAL A 51 -18.42 -10.80 11.58
N GLU A 52 -19.46 -10.09 11.15
CA GLU A 52 -20.78 -10.09 11.80
C GLU A 52 -21.35 -11.52 11.92
N SER A 53 -21.18 -12.37 10.89
CA SER A 53 -21.59 -13.77 10.94
C SER A 53 -20.79 -14.60 11.97
N GLN A 54 -19.55 -14.21 12.25
CA GLN A 54 -18.66 -14.89 13.20
C GLN A 54 -18.73 -14.30 14.62
N MET A 55 -19.30 -13.10 14.82
CA MET A 55 -19.41 -12.46 16.14
C MET A 55 -19.99 -13.36 17.24
N PRO A 56 -21.06 -14.14 17.00
CA PRO A 56 -21.57 -15.07 18.01
C PRO A 56 -20.56 -16.11 18.45
N ALA A 57 -19.67 -16.55 17.55
CA ALA A 57 -18.63 -17.54 17.83
C ALA A 57 -17.43 -16.96 18.60
N PHE A 58 -17.27 -15.63 18.64
CA PHE A 58 -16.23 -14.98 19.43
C PHE A 58 -16.61 -14.87 20.91
N ILE A 59 -17.90 -14.82 21.26
CA ILE A 59 -18.34 -14.71 22.66
C ILE A 59 -17.85 -15.94 23.44
N GLY A 60 -17.11 -15.68 24.52
CA GLY A 60 -16.48 -16.71 25.36
C GLY A 60 -15.10 -17.16 24.88
N GLN A 61 -14.64 -16.75 23.69
CA GLN A 61 -13.26 -17.03 23.27
C GLN A 61 -12.26 -16.22 24.11
N LYS A 62 -11.14 -16.87 24.42
CA LYS A 62 -10.01 -16.29 25.13
C LYS A 62 -8.88 -15.96 24.17
N PHE A 63 -8.52 -14.68 24.09
CA PHE A 63 -7.39 -14.18 23.32
C PHE A 63 -6.25 -13.80 24.25
N THR A 64 -5.00 -14.02 23.85
CA THR A 64 -3.83 -13.59 24.64
C THR A 64 -2.93 -12.73 23.78
N ALA A 65 -2.64 -11.52 24.25
CA ALA A 65 -1.74 -10.58 23.59
C ALA A 65 -0.93 -9.85 24.66
N ASN A 66 0.39 -9.68 24.46
CA ASN A 66 1.30 -9.01 25.40
C ASN A 66 1.23 -9.55 26.84
N ASN A 67 1.13 -10.88 27.01
CA ASN A 67 0.94 -11.56 28.30
C ASN A 67 -0.34 -11.18 29.07
N VAL A 68 -1.30 -10.52 28.40
CA VAL A 68 -2.63 -10.24 28.95
C VAL A 68 -3.65 -11.11 28.21
N SER A 69 -4.48 -11.81 28.98
CA SER A 69 -5.58 -12.59 28.43
C SER A 69 -6.90 -11.82 28.51
N PHE A 70 -7.63 -11.79 27.42
CA PHE A 70 -8.95 -11.20 27.30
C PHE A 70 -9.97 -12.29 26.97
N VAL A 71 -11.17 -12.19 27.53
CA VAL A 71 -12.31 -13.04 27.15
C VAL A 71 -13.36 -12.13 26.56
N VAL A 72 -13.83 -12.45 25.36
CA VAL A 72 -14.88 -11.67 24.71
C VAL A 72 -16.21 -11.94 25.43
N THR A 73 -16.74 -10.94 26.13
CA THR A 73 -18.01 -11.07 26.87
C THR A 73 -19.22 -10.67 26.03
N LYS A 74 -19.02 -9.83 25.02
CA LYS A 74 -20.05 -9.35 24.11
C LYS A 74 -19.42 -8.99 22.76
N ALA A 75 -20.12 -9.31 21.67
CA ALA A 75 -19.78 -8.89 20.32
C ALA A 75 -21.08 -8.63 19.55
N ASP A 76 -21.36 -7.38 19.20
CA ASP A 76 -22.56 -6.96 18.49
C ASP A 76 -22.25 -5.85 17.49
N ASN A 77 -23.15 -5.67 16.50
CA ASN A 77 -23.13 -4.51 15.63
C ASN A 77 -23.88 -3.38 16.35
N PHE A 78 -23.15 -2.35 16.79
CA PHE A 78 -23.65 -1.30 17.67
C PHE A 78 -24.89 -0.60 17.07
N GLU A 79 -25.93 -0.46 17.88
CA GLU A 79 -27.16 0.26 17.57
C GLU A 79 -27.40 1.30 18.66
N TYR A 80 -27.62 2.56 18.25
CA TYR A 80 -27.95 3.66 19.15
C TYR A 80 -29.33 4.20 18.82
N THR A 81 -30.21 4.20 19.83
CA THR A 81 -31.50 4.88 19.77
C THR A 81 -31.38 6.22 20.45
N ASP A 82 -31.57 7.30 19.70
CA ASP A 82 -31.55 8.65 20.23
C ASP A 82 -32.75 8.86 21.18
N PRO A 83 -32.51 9.24 22.45
CA PRO A 83 -33.56 9.39 23.44
C PRO A 83 -34.41 10.67 23.24
N VAL A 84 -33.99 11.61 22.38
CA VAL A 84 -34.67 12.88 22.14
C VAL A 84 -35.72 12.75 21.04
N ASP A 85 -35.39 12.05 19.95
CA ASP A 85 -36.26 11.93 18.78
C ASP A 85 -36.62 10.49 18.38
N GLY A 86 -36.08 9.49 19.09
CA GLY A 86 -36.33 8.07 18.82
C GLY A 86 -35.70 7.57 17.51
N SER A 87 -34.87 8.39 16.85
CA SER A 87 -34.13 7.97 15.67
C SER A 87 -33.16 6.85 16.03
N VAL A 88 -33.02 5.87 15.13
CA VAL A 88 -32.15 4.73 15.37
C VAL A 88 -31.00 4.75 14.38
N SER A 89 -29.80 4.94 14.91
CA SER A 89 -28.56 4.75 14.20
C SER A 89 -28.20 3.26 14.20
N LYS A 90 -28.47 2.58 13.07
CA LYS A 90 -28.07 1.19 12.82
C LYS A 90 -26.98 1.15 11.76
N LYS A 91 -26.08 0.17 11.84
CA LYS A 91 -25.03 -0.05 10.83
C LYS A 91 -24.27 1.23 10.51
N GLN A 92 -23.77 1.93 11.54
CA GLN A 92 -22.83 3.04 11.37
C GLN A 92 -21.45 2.54 10.87
N ASN A 93 -21.45 1.55 9.97
CA ASN A 93 -20.32 1.31 9.12
C ASN A 93 -20.06 2.65 8.43
N VAL A 94 -18.92 3.24 8.77
CA VAL A 94 -18.35 4.36 8.05
C VAL A 94 -18.55 4.06 6.57
N ASP A 95 -19.06 5.02 5.80
CA ASP A 95 -19.13 4.94 4.33
C ASP A 95 -17.70 4.88 3.77
N ALA A 96 -17.03 3.78 4.05
CA ALA A 96 -15.64 3.53 3.83
C ALA A 96 -15.64 2.56 2.66
N SER A 97 -15.47 3.14 1.47
CA SER A 97 -15.05 2.40 0.29
C SER A 97 -13.97 1.37 0.67
N GLY A 98 -13.91 0.24 -0.03
CA GLY A 98 -12.93 -0.82 0.27
C GLY A 98 -11.50 -0.27 0.26
N ALA A 99 -11.27 0.78 -0.52
CA ALA A 99 -10.07 1.58 -0.53
C ALA A 99 -9.74 2.29 0.80
N ASN A 100 -10.71 2.94 1.45
CA ASN A 100 -10.51 3.58 2.75
C ASN A 100 -10.18 2.55 3.85
N LEU A 101 -10.87 1.40 3.85
CA LEU A 101 -10.56 0.33 4.80
C LEU A 101 -9.18 -0.27 4.56
N LEU A 102 -8.79 -0.49 3.30
CA LEU A 102 -7.44 -0.95 2.96
C LEU A 102 -6.38 0.02 3.49
N MET A 103 -6.54 1.32 3.26
CA MET A 103 -5.57 2.32 3.72
C MET A 103 -5.47 2.35 5.24
N THR A 104 -6.63 2.31 5.93
CA THR A 104 -6.69 2.27 7.40
C THR A 104 -6.05 1.01 7.96
N PHE A 105 -6.32 -0.15 7.34
CA PHE A 105 -5.71 -1.42 7.71
C PHE A 105 -4.19 -1.35 7.57
N VAL A 106 -3.68 -0.96 6.40
CA VAL A 106 -2.23 -0.85 6.17
C VAL A 106 -1.59 0.07 7.21
N GLU A 107 -2.14 1.27 7.40
CA GLU A 107 -1.64 2.25 8.38
C GLU A 107 -1.61 1.67 9.81
N SER A 108 -2.65 0.94 10.22
CA SER A 108 -2.70 0.30 11.55
C SER A 108 -1.62 -0.78 11.76
N GLN A 109 -1.21 -1.46 10.70
CA GLN A 109 -0.22 -2.54 10.77
C GLN A 109 1.23 -2.04 10.59
N MET A 110 1.42 -0.81 10.10
CA MET A 110 2.75 -0.23 9.84
C MET A 110 3.73 -0.36 11.01
N PRO A 111 3.35 -0.09 12.28
CA PRO A 111 4.28 -0.26 13.39
C PRO A 111 4.77 -1.70 13.55
N ALA A 112 3.90 -2.68 13.29
CA ALA A 112 4.25 -4.10 13.36
C ALA A 112 5.16 -4.53 12.20
N PHE A 113 5.07 -3.89 11.04
CA PHE A 113 5.90 -4.23 9.88
C PHE A 113 7.37 -3.87 10.06
N ILE A 114 7.69 -2.84 10.84
CA ILE A 114 9.07 -2.37 11.03
C ILE A 114 9.93 -3.49 11.65
N GLY A 115 11.05 -3.80 11.02
CA GLY A 115 11.96 -4.89 11.39
C GLY A 115 11.53 -6.28 10.92
N GLN A 116 10.33 -6.44 10.36
CA GLN A 116 9.91 -7.71 9.79
C GLN A 116 10.54 -7.98 8.42
N LYS A 117 10.79 -9.26 8.16
CA LYS A 117 11.31 -9.77 6.89
C LYS A 117 10.18 -10.43 6.09
N PHE A 118 9.93 -9.92 4.90
CA PHE A 118 8.96 -10.46 3.95
C PHE A 118 9.69 -11.11 2.79
N THR A 119 9.24 -12.29 2.36
CA THR A 119 9.90 -13.05 1.28
C THR A 119 8.88 -13.42 0.22
N ALA A 120 9.24 -13.20 -1.05
CA ALA A 120 8.52 -13.70 -2.21
C ALA A 120 9.52 -14.09 -3.30
N ASN A 121 9.26 -15.16 -4.05
CA ASN A 121 10.12 -15.61 -5.15
C ASN A 121 11.62 -15.71 -4.76
N ASN A 122 11.91 -16.21 -3.55
CA ASN A 122 13.25 -16.32 -2.98
C ASN A 122 14.01 -14.99 -2.75
N VAL A 123 13.33 -13.85 -2.90
CA VAL A 123 13.88 -12.52 -2.56
C VAL A 123 13.27 -12.06 -1.24
N SER A 124 14.11 -11.54 -0.35
CA SER A 124 13.70 -11.05 0.96
C SER A 124 13.80 -9.53 1.06
N PHE A 125 12.85 -8.92 1.76
CA PHE A 125 12.78 -7.49 2.00
C PHE A 125 12.52 -7.24 3.50
N VAL A 126 13.38 -6.44 4.12
CA VAL A 126 13.23 -6.06 5.55
C VAL A 126 12.73 -4.62 5.61
N VAL A 127 11.63 -4.38 6.30
CA VAL A 127 11.09 -3.01 6.44
C VAL A 127 11.92 -2.25 7.47
N THR A 128 12.52 -1.13 7.06
CA THR A 128 13.31 -0.26 7.94
C THR A 128 12.49 0.91 8.46
N LYS A 129 11.53 1.39 7.67
CA LYS A 129 10.64 2.49 8.05
C LYS A 129 9.27 2.32 7.43
N ALA A 130 8.24 2.67 8.20
CA ALA A 130 6.86 2.73 7.74
C ALA A 130 6.23 4.03 8.25
N ASP A 131 5.78 4.91 7.35
CA ASP A 131 5.15 6.18 7.74
C ASP A 131 4.01 6.62 6.81
N ASN A 132 3.10 7.44 7.33
CA ASN A 132 2.15 8.19 6.52
C ASN A 132 2.79 9.54 6.17
N PHE A 133 3.06 9.77 4.89
CA PHE A 133 3.88 10.89 4.46
C PHE A 133 3.22 12.24 4.78
N GLU A 134 4.01 13.13 5.38
CA GLU A 134 3.67 14.52 5.61
C GLU A 134 4.77 15.40 5.02
N TYR A 135 4.38 16.51 4.40
CA TYR A 135 5.27 17.50 3.84
C TYR A 135 4.97 18.87 4.46
N THR A 136 6.01 19.54 4.93
CA THR A 136 5.94 20.95 5.37
C THR A 136 6.67 21.78 4.34
N ASP A 137 5.97 22.71 3.70
CA ASP A 137 6.55 23.57 2.68
C ASP A 137 7.54 24.56 3.31
N PRO A 138 8.80 24.63 2.85
CA PRO A 138 9.81 25.50 3.45
C PRO A 138 9.63 26.99 3.09
N VAL A 139 8.75 27.33 2.14
CA VAL A 139 8.50 28.71 1.71
C VAL A 139 7.37 29.34 2.52
N ASP A 140 6.24 28.64 2.65
CA ASP A 140 5.04 29.17 3.32
C ASP A 140 4.67 28.47 4.64
N GLY A 141 5.37 27.39 5.01
CA GLY A 141 5.13 26.63 6.23
C GLY A 141 3.86 25.77 6.21
N SER A 142 3.16 25.70 5.08
CA SER A 142 1.95 24.88 4.96
C SER A 142 2.26 23.39 5.13
N VAL A 143 1.36 22.66 5.79
CA VAL A 143 1.55 21.23 6.09
C VAL A 143 0.52 20.39 5.35
N SER A 144 1.01 19.55 4.44
CA SER A 144 0.21 18.54 3.74
C SER A 144 0.39 17.19 4.42
N LYS A 145 -0.61 16.78 5.20
CA LYS A 145 -0.61 15.48 5.91
C LYS A 145 -1.25 14.39 5.08
N LYS A 146 -1.03 13.13 5.48
CA LYS A 146 -1.68 11.93 4.92
C LYS A 146 -1.51 11.78 3.40
N GLN A 147 -0.33 12.10 2.87
CA GLN A 147 -0.09 12.16 1.42
C GLN A 147 0.25 10.80 0.79
N GLY A 148 0.41 9.76 1.60
CA GLY A 148 0.61 8.38 1.14
C GLY A 148 1.32 7.54 2.20
N LEU A 149 0.94 6.27 2.30
CA LEU A 149 1.57 5.31 3.18
C LEU A 149 2.83 4.79 2.51
N ARG A 150 3.99 4.89 3.15
CA ARG A 150 5.27 4.44 2.60
C ARG A 150 5.87 3.35 3.46
N LEU A 151 6.29 2.28 2.81
CA LEU A 151 7.14 1.24 3.38
C LEU A 151 8.50 1.37 2.70
N LEU A 152 9.53 1.65 3.50
CA LEU A 152 10.91 1.70 3.07
C LEU A 152 11.60 0.43 3.54
N PHE A 153 12.32 -0.21 2.63
CA PHE A 153 13.02 -1.45 2.89
C PHE A 153 14.53 -1.22 2.98
N GLU A 154 15.21 -2.13 3.66
CA GLU A 154 16.66 -2.24 3.59
C GLU A 154 17.10 -2.41 2.13
N GLY A 155 18.22 -1.79 1.76
CA GLY A 155 18.70 -1.79 0.37
C GLY A 155 17.98 -0.80 -0.55
N GLY A 156 17.14 0.11 -0.03
CA GLY A 156 16.66 1.27 -0.79
C GLY A 156 15.35 1.06 -1.57
N SER A 157 14.83 -0.17 -1.63
CA SER A 157 13.51 -0.46 -2.20
C SER A 157 12.39 0.16 -1.39
N ARG A 158 11.26 0.48 -2.03
CA ARG A 158 10.12 1.18 -1.43
C ARG A 158 8.79 0.74 -2.04
N VAL A 159 7.77 0.75 -1.21
CA VAL A 159 6.37 0.59 -1.61
C VAL A 159 5.59 1.78 -1.10
N VAL A 160 4.75 2.38 -1.95
CA VAL A 160 3.89 3.50 -1.56
C VAL A 160 2.45 3.22 -1.96
N PHE A 161 1.53 3.43 -1.03
CA PHE A 161 0.09 3.40 -1.28
C PHE A 161 -0.45 4.83 -1.23
N ARG A 162 -1.18 5.24 -2.27
CA ARG A 162 -1.92 6.51 -2.27
C ARG A 162 -3.37 6.26 -2.60
N LEU A 163 -4.24 6.95 -1.89
CA LEU A 163 -5.65 7.03 -2.20
C LEU A 163 -5.93 8.33 -2.94
N SER A 164 -6.76 8.25 -3.98
CA SER A 164 -7.16 9.42 -4.76
C SER A 164 -8.59 9.28 -5.27
N GLY A 165 -9.23 10.41 -5.57
CA GLY A 165 -10.53 10.43 -6.25
C GLY A 165 -11.67 9.86 -5.41
N THR A 166 -11.84 10.28 -4.16
CA THR A 166 -12.92 9.78 -3.26
C THR A 166 -14.31 10.38 -3.57
N GLY A 167 -14.60 10.63 -4.84
CA GLY A 167 -15.88 11.21 -5.29
C GLY A 167 -16.95 10.15 -5.55
N SER A 168 -18.07 10.57 -6.15
CA SER A 168 -19.22 9.69 -6.47
C SER A 168 -18.89 8.54 -7.44
N ALA A 169 -17.76 8.61 -8.16
CA ALA A 169 -17.30 7.56 -9.09
C ALA A 169 -16.55 6.40 -8.41
N GLY A 170 -16.39 6.42 -7.08
CA GLY A 170 -15.57 5.46 -6.35
C GLY A 170 -14.12 5.89 -6.25
N ALA A 171 -13.33 5.21 -5.42
CA ALA A 171 -11.96 5.62 -5.11
C ALA A 171 -10.92 4.92 -6.01
N THR A 172 -9.79 5.58 -6.24
CA THR A 172 -8.63 5.00 -6.92
C THR A 172 -7.48 4.78 -5.96
N ILE A 173 -7.08 3.53 -5.79
CA ILE A 173 -5.87 3.16 -5.06
C ILE A 173 -4.71 3.08 -6.05
N ARG A 174 -3.63 3.80 -5.75
CA ARG A 174 -2.39 3.75 -6.51
C ARG A 174 -1.31 3.10 -5.68
N LEU A 175 -0.79 1.98 -6.17
CA LEU A 175 0.34 1.25 -5.60
C LEU A 175 1.58 1.56 -6.43
N TYR A 176 2.56 2.21 -5.82
CA TYR A 176 3.88 2.45 -6.42
C TYR A 176 4.86 1.45 -5.84
N VAL A 177 5.59 0.76 -6.70
CA VAL A 177 6.60 -0.21 -6.32
C VAL A 177 7.92 0.20 -6.95
N ASP A 178 8.93 0.40 -6.11
CA ASP A 178 10.28 0.81 -6.49
C ASP A 178 11.28 -0.18 -5.89
N SER A 179 11.89 -1.00 -6.74
CA SER A 179 12.91 -1.96 -6.33
C SER A 179 14.29 -1.47 -6.75
N PHE A 180 15.17 -1.23 -5.78
CA PHE A 180 16.54 -0.82 -6.05
C PHE A 180 17.44 -2.03 -6.30
N ILE A 181 18.28 -1.93 -7.34
CA ILE A 181 19.33 -2.88 -7.69
C ILE A 181 20.65 -2.14 -7.62
N ASP A 182 21.57 -2.62 -6.79
CA ASP A 182 22.87 -1.99 -6.60
C ASP A 182 23.71 -2.02 -7.88
N ALA A 183 24.55 -1.00 -8.07
CA ALA A 183 25.47 -0.91 -9.20
C ALA A 183 26.45 -2.10 -9.27
N SER A 184 26.74 -2.78 -8.16
CA SER A 184 27.60 -3.97 -8.09
C SER A 184 26.94 -5.22 -8.67
N ASP A 185 25.60 -5.28 -8.71
CA ASP A 185 24.83 -6.46 -9.15
C ASP A 185 24.65 -6.47 -10.68
N LYS A 186 25.77 -6.68 -11.40
CA LYS A 186 25.82 -6.57 -12.87
C LYS A 186 24.86 -7.52 -13.60
N ASP A 187 24.57 -8.67 -13.00
CA ASP A 187 23.66 -9.67 -13.59
C ASP A 187 22.22 -9.18 -13.59
N ARG A 188 21.78 -8.51 -12.51
CA ARG A 188 20.39 -8.07 -12.36
C ARG A 188 20.10 -6.70 -12.95
N LEU A 189 21.12 -5.84 -13.13
CA LEU A 189 20.93 -4.47 -13.66
C LEU A 189 20.22 -4.45 -15.02
N ASN A 190 20.43 -5.46 -15.87
CA ASN A 190 19.86 -5.50 -17.23
C ASN A 190 18.66 -6.44 -17.37
N LEU A 191 18.21 -7.09 -16.29
CA LEU A 191 17.05 -7.97 -16.36
C LEU A 191 15.75 -7.20 -16.66
N PRO A 192 14.73 -7.86 -17.22
CA PRO A 192 13.43 -7.25 -17.46
C PRO A 192 12.82 -6.66 -16.18
N ALA A 193 12.25 -5.46 -16.30
CA ALA A 193 11.70 -4.74 -15.15
C ALA A 193 10.62 -5.54 -14.41
N GLN A 194 9.72 -6.21 -15.15
CA GLN A 194 8.65 -7.02 -14.57
C GLN A 194 9.18 -8.17 -13.72
N GLU A 195 10.30 -8.79 -14.11
CA GLU A 195 10.92 -9.87 -13.35
C GLU A 195 11.50 -9.37 -12.03
N LEU A 196 12.23 -8.24 -12.07
CA LEU A 196 12.84 -7.62 -10.90
C LEU A 196 11.79 -7.09 -9.91
N LEU A 197 10.65 -6.61 -10.41
CA LEU A 197 9.56 -6.06 -9.60
C LEU A 197 8.64 -7.12 -8.98
N LYS A 198 8.47 -8.27 -9.64
CA LYS A 198 7.50 -9.31 -9.26
C LYS A 198 7.57 -9.69 -7.77
N PRO A 199 8.74 -9.92 -7.15
CA PRO A 199 8.80 -10.27 -5.73
C PRO A 199 8.23 -9.16 -4.83
N LEU A 200 8.59 -7.89 -5.08
CA LEU A 200 8.16 -6.78 -4.25
C LEU A 200 6.68 -6.44 -4.45
N VAL A 201 6.17 -6.58 -5.68
CA VAL A 201 4.73 -6.47 -5.98
C VAL A 201 3.94 -7.51 -5.19
N LEU A 202 4.38 -8.78 -5.18
CA LEU A 202 3.70 -9.84 -4.41
C LEU A 202 3.74 -9.57 -2.90
N VAL A 203 4.87 -9.08 -2.36
CA VAL A 203 4.94 -8.64 -0.96
C VAL A 203 3.95 -7.51 -0.70
N ALA A 204 3.90 -6.49 -1.54
CA ALA A 204 3.00 -5.35 -1.38
C ALA A 204 1.52 -5.76 -1.40
N LEU A 205 1.11 -6.59 -2.36
CA LEU A 205 -0.28 -7.08 -2.48
C LEU A 205 -0.69 -7.95 -1.27
N ASN A 206 0.23 -8.79 -0.79
CA ASN A 206 0.00 -9.64 0.38
C ASN A 206 -0.09 -8.83 1.69
N LEU A 207 0.71 -7.76 1.80
CA LEU A 207 0.71 -6.87 2.95
C LEU A 207 -0.58 -6.07 3.06
N CYS A 208 -1.05 -5.50 1.94
CA CYS A 208 -2.25 -4.66 1.96
C CYS A 208 -3.57 -5.44 1.84
N LYS A 209 -3.50 -6.74 1.51
CA LYS A 209 -4.69 -7.59 1.30
C LYS A 209 -5.63 -6.98 0.24
N MET A 210 -5.04 -6.57 -0.90
CA MET A 210 -5.73 -5.83 -1.96
C MET A 210 -7.04 -6.50 -2.38
N GLU A 211 -6.99 -7.78 -2.72
CA GLU A 211 -8.16 -8.54 -3.18
C GLU A 211 -9.23 -8.64 -2.08
N GLN A 212 -8.84 -8.84 -0.82
CA GLN A 212 -9.78 -9.01 0.29
C GLN A 212 -10.57 -7.73 0.57
N PHE A 213 -9.93 -6.55 0.49
CA PHE A 213 -10.62 -5.29 0.74
C PHE A 213 -11.37 -4.74 -0.48
N THR A 214 -10.89 -5.04 -1.69
CA THR A 214 -11.39 -4.39 -2.92
C THR A 214 -12.11 -5.33 -3.89
N GLY A 215 -12.00 -6.64 -3.69
CA GLY A 215 -12.43 -7.66 -4.65
C GLY A 215 -11.59 -7.72 -5.93
N ARG A 216 -10.56 -6.87 -6.09
CA ARG A 216 -9.77 -6.78 -7.31
C ARG A 216 -8.59 -7.75 -7.29
N LYS A 217 -8.56 -8.65 -8.28
CA LYS A 217 -7.45 -9.61 -8.50
C LYS A 217 -6.28 -9.00 -9.27
N GLU A 218 -6.54 -7.98 -10.07
CA GLU A 218 -5.58 -7.32 -10.95
C GLU A 218 -5.83 -5.80 -10.97
N PRO A 219 -4.78 -4.98 -11.22
CA PRO A 219 -4.93 -3.54 -11.38
C PRO A 219 -5.69 -3.22 -12.68
N THR A 220 -6.39 -2.08 -12.70
CA THR A 220 -7.01 -1.56 -13.93
C THR A 220 -5.95 -1.09 -14.92
N VAL A 221 -4.89 -0.45 -14.44
CA VAL A 221 -3.79 0.10 -15.26
C VAL A 221 -2.44 -0.20 -14.62
N ILE A 222 -1.45 -0.52 -15.45
CA ILE A 222 -0.05 -0.67 -15.08
C ILE A 222 0.79 0.33 -15.88
N THR A 223 1.69 1.05 -15.22
CA THR A 223 2.66 1.97 -15.84
C THR A 223 4.07 1.66 -15.35
#